data_AF-A0A9P9J6X0-F1
#
_entry.id   AF-A0A9P9J6X0-F1
#
_cell.length_a   1.000
_cell.length_b   1.000
_cell.length_c   1.000
_cell.angle_alpha   90.00
_cell.angle_beta   90.00
_cell.angle_gamma   90.00
#
_symmetry.space_group_name_H-M   'P 1'
#
loop_
_entity.id
_entity.type
_entity.pdbx_description
1 polymer ?
#
loop_
_entity_poly.entity_id
_entity_poly.type
_entity_poly.pdbx_seq_one_letter_code
_entity_poly.pdbx_strand_id
1 'polypeptide(L)'
;MAFKEDREPGSANDAAGSEHSPNDHHSNIIAAKAASVAAERTKKEAADRAAAEFKAEAAKNAQDLEVCRAEIITLKAQLGEAQQLANTSNAQGAQAKSTTETLQSNLTAKMNQLVAAKAEIETLTSNSSSLSNRMSALTASNEQLQLQLNRCATERDANAAERDRIASQHDYYSAELSRRVSELDNGDVTIRQITWGGRDLTNDGNVANKVKNRVRNGWGLPFSNDFFGCDPLQGSRKFPKVADLGDDDTEEDFIRLAEEEEAEDM
;
A
#
# COMPACT_ATOMS: atom_id res chain seq x y z
N MET A 1 102.09 -27.20 -5.75
CA MET A 1 103.52 -27.27 -6.15
C MET A 1 104.18 -26.03 -5.57
N ALA A 2 104.90 -26.17 -4.46
CA ALA A 2 106.34 -26.50 -4.38
C ALA A 2 107.18 -25.27 -4.78
N PHE A 3 107.88 -24.62 -3.84
CA PHE A 3 109.30 -24.85 -3.49
C PHE A 3 110.19 -24.73 -4.76
N LYS A 4 111.23 -23.90 -4.88
CA LYS A 4 112.40 -23.72 -4.00
C LYS A 4 113.46 -22.84 -4.73
N GLU A 5 114.39 -22.31 -3.95
CA GLU A 5 115.85 -22.16 -4.20
C GLU A 5 116.32 -21.21 -5.32
N ASP A 6 117.07 -20.14 -5.02
CA ASP A 6 118.49 -20.11 -4.57
C ASP A 6 119.45 -20.83 -5.54
N ARG A 7 120.21 -20.07 -6.35
CA ARG A 7 121.70 -20.12 -6.41
C ARG A 7 122.29 -19.29 -7.55
N GLU A 8 123.18 -18.39 -7.18
CA GLU A 8 124.36 -17.92 -7.93
C GLU A 8 125.33 -19.09 -8.27
N PRO A 9 126.55 -18.88 -8.82
CA PRO A 9 127.08 -17.80 -9.67
C PRO A 9 127.75 -18.34 -10.95
N GLY A 10 128.04 -17.46 -11.92
CA GLY A 10 129.12 -17.70 -12.87
C GLY A 10 130.48 -17.40 -12.21
N SER A 11 131.37 -18.38 -12.14
CA SER A 11 132.75 -18.24 -11.67
C SER A 11 133.74 -18.73 -12.72
N ALA A 12 134.69 -17.83 -13.04
CA ALA A 12 136.07 -18.06 -13.45
C ALA A 12 136.34 -18.80 -14.78
N ASN A 13 136.70 -18.00 -15.78
CA ASN A 13 137.74 -18.36 -16.73
C ASN A 13 138.95 -17.45 -16.48
N ASP A 14 140.12 -18.09 -16.48
CA ASP A 14 141.45 -17.58 -16.15
C ASP A 14 141.89 -16.37 -16.97
N ALA A 15 142.68 -15.50 -16.33
CA ALA A 15 143.67 -14.67 -17.02
C ALA A 15 144.93 -14.55 -16.15
N ALA A 16 145.97 -15.29 -16.51
CA ALA A 16 147.33 -15.07 -16.05
C ALA A 16 148.00 -13.99 -16.90
N GLY A 17 148.72 -13.07 -16.24
CA GLY A 17 149.97 -12.52 -16.75
C GLY A 17 149.94 -11.14 -17.41
N SER A 18 150.23 -10.12 -16.58
CA SER A 18 151.33 -9.15 -16.77
C SER A 18 151.34 -8.25 -18.02
N GLU A 19 151.17 -6.93 -17.84
CA GLU A 19 152.25 -5.92 -17.86
C GLU A 19 151.68 -4.49 -17.92
N HIS A 20 152.05 -3.68 -16.92
CA HIS A 20 152.54 -2.29 -17.02
C HIS A 20 151.89 -1.27 -18.00
N SER A 21 151.02 -0.40 -17.44
CA SER A 21 150.77 1.03 -17.79
C SER A 21 150.21 1.38 -19.21
N PRO A 22 149.53 2.53 -19.43
CA PRO A 22 149.32 3.66 -18.54
C PRO A 22 147.85 3.95 -18.20
N ASN A 23 147.69 4.52 -17.02
CA ASN A 23 146.47 5.11 -16.48
C ASN A 23 146.06 6.32 -17.35
N ASP A 24 145.36 6.07 -18.46
CA ASP A 24 144.73 7.11 -19.28
C ASP A 24 143.58 7.75 -18.50
N HIS A 25 143.92 8.72 -17.64
CA HIS A 25 142.96 9.58 -16.96
C HIS A 25 141.95 10.21 -17.94
N HIS A 26 142.31 10.38 -19.21
CA HIS A 26 141.41 10.88 -20.25
C HIS A 26 140.28 9.90 -20.60
N SER A 27 140.57 8.59 -20.67
CA SER A 27 139.59 7.55 -21.01
C SER A 27 138.59 7.32 -19.86
N ASN A 28 139.07 7.36 -18.61
CA ASN A 28 138.20 7.30 -17.42
C ASN A 28 137.35 8.56 -17.23
N ILE A 29 137.85 9.76 -17.57
CA ILE A 29 137.06 11.00 -17.56
C ILE A 29 135.99 10.97 -18.65
N ILE A 30 136.30 10.44 -19.85
CA ILE A 30 135.33 10.29 -20.94
C ILE A 30 134.27 9.24 -20.57
N ALA A 31 134.64 8.11 -19.97
CA ALA A 31 133.71 7.09 -19.49
C ALA A 31 132.82 7.61 -18.35
N ALA A 32 133.36 8.38 -17.39
CA ALA A 32 132.60 8.99 -16.31
C ALA A 32 131.64 10.08 -16.82
N LYS A 33 132.05 10.89 -17.80
CA LYS A 33 131.16 11.85 -18.48
C LYS A 33 130.07 11.14 -19.28
N ALA A 34 130.39 10.06 -20.00
CA ALA A 34 129.41 9.25 -20.71
C ALA A 34 128.41 8.58 -19.75
N ALA A 35 128.86 8.10 -18.59
CA ALA A 35 128.01 7.55 -17.54
C ALA A 35 127.13 8.62 -16.88
N SER A 36 127.65 9.82 -16.64
CA SER A 36 126.87 10.96 -16.12
C SER A 36 125.80 11.41 -17.12
N VAL A 37 126.14 11.48 -18.42
CA VAL A 37 125.19 11.81 -19.48
C VAL A 37 124.14 10.70 -19.62
N ALA A 38 124.53 9.43 -19.52
CA ALA A 38 123.61 8.30 -19.52
C ALA A 38 122.68 8.33 -18.30
N ALA A 39 123.20 8.66 -17.11
CA ALA A 39 122.41 8.78 -15.88
C ALA A 39 121.44 9.99 -15.91
N GLU A 40 121.86 11.13 -16.44
CA GLU A 40 120.98 12.28 -16.71
C GLU A 40 119.88 11.90 -17.72
N ARG A 41 120.24 11.14 -18.76
CA ARG A 41 119.30 10.70 -19.79
C ARG A 41 118.29 9.69 -19.25
N THR A 42 118.69 8.73 -18.43
CA THR A 42 117.75 7.79 -17.79
C THR A 42 116.87 8.49 -16.76
N LYS A 43 117.40 9.49 -16.03
CA LYS A 43 116.62 10.30 -15.09
C LYS A 43 115.58 11.16 -15.81
N LYS A 44 115.95 11.72 -16.96
CA LYS A 44 115.02 12.43 -17.86
C LYS A 44 113.98 11.49 -18.46
N GLU A 45 114.37 10.33 -18.95
CA GLU A 45 113.45 9.31 -19.48
C GLU A 45 112.48 8.79 -18.40
N ALA A 46 112.94 8.63 -17.16
CA ALA A 46 112.08 8.27 -16.03
C ALA A 46 111.10 9.40 -15.66
N ALA A 47 111.55 10.66 -15.68
CA ALA A 47 110.69 11.82 -15.46
C ALA A 47 109.65 11.98 -16.59
N ASP A 48 110.05 11.80 -17.84
CA ASP A 48 109.17 11.85 -19.02
C ASP A 48 108.13 10.71 -18.97
N ARG A 49 108.54 9.50 -18.54
CA ARG A 49 107.65 8.34 -18.36
C ARG A 49 106.64 8.58 -17.22
N ALA A 50 107.08 9.11 -16.09
CA ALA A 50 106.19 9.49 -14.98
C ALA A 50 105.21 10.61 -15.38
N ALA A 51 105.67 11.61 -16.15
CA ALA A 51 104.81 12.66 -16.67
C ALA A 51 103.78 12.13 -17.68
N ALA A 52 104.16 11.17 -18.52
CA ALA A 52 103.25 10.49 -19.44
C ALA A 52 102.20 9.65 -18.71
N GLU A 53 102.59 8.91 -17.68
CA GLU A 53 101.67 8.16 -16.81
C GLU A 53 100.69 9.10 -16.08
N PHE A 54 101.19 10.21 -15.53
CA PHE A 54 100.33 11.20 -14.86
C PHE A 54 99.31 11.82 -15.83
N LYS A 55 99.73 12.07 -17.07
CA LYS A 55 98.86 12.60 -18.12
C LYS A 55 97.82 11.57 -18.59
N ALA A 56 98.20 10.30 -18.67
CA ALA A 56 97.29 9.20 -18.99
C ALA A 56 96.24 9.00 -17.88
N GLU A 57 96.65 9.04 -16.62
CA GLU A 57 95.76 8.93 -15.47
C GLU A 57 94.81 10.14 -15.38
N ALA A 58 95.30 11.35 -15.64
CA ALA A 58 94.47 12.55 -15.71
C ALA A 58 93.43 12.47 -16.84
N ALA A 59 93.79 11.92 -18.01
CA ALA A 59 92.86 11.72 -19.12
C ALA A 59 91.77 10.69 -18.78
N LYS A 60 92.14 9.59 -18.12
CA LYS A 60 91.19 8.57 -17.64
C LYS A 60 90.22 9.15 -16.61
N ASN A 61 90.73 9.87 -15.62
CA ASN A 61 89.89 10.53 -14.60
C ASN A 61 88.91 11.56 -15.21
N ALA A 62 89.33 12.27 -16.26
CA ALA A 62 88.44 13.18 -16.98
C ALA A 62 87.31 12.42 -17.70
N GLN A 63 87.63 11.29 -18.33
CA GLN A 63 86.66 10.43 -19.00
C GLN A 63 85.67 9.80 -18.02
N ASP A 64 86.13 9.31 -16.87
CA ASP A 64 85.27 8.77 -15.80
C ASP A 64 84.32 9.85 -15.25
N LEU A 65 84.81 11.09 -15.09
CA LEU A 65 83.98 12.24 -14.71
C LEU A 65 82.89 12.55 -15.73
N GLU A 66 83.17 12.45 -17.03
CA GLU A 66 82.17 12.61 -18.09
C GLU A 66 81.10 11.51 -18.04
N VAL A 67 81.50 10.25 -17.83
CA VAL A 67 80.57 9.12 -17.64
C VAL A 67 79.68 9.34 -16.43
N CYS A 68 80.25 9.70 -15.27
CA CYS A 68 79.48 9.99 -14.06
C CYS A 68 78.51 11.16 -14.27
N ARG A 69 78.90 12.22 -15.01
CA ARG A 69 78.01 13.33 -15.34
C ARG A 69 76.84 12.88 -16.22
N ALA A 70 77.10 12.03 -17.22
CA ALA A 70 76.06 11.47 -18.08
C ALA A 70 75.08 10.59 -17.29
N GLU A 71 75.58 9.77 -16.36
CA GLU A 71 74.75 8.97 -15.45
C GLU A 71 73.88 9.86 -14.54
N ILE A 72 74.44 10.91 -13.95
CA ILE A 72 73.68 11.85 -13.11
C ILE A 72 72.54 12.52 -13.91
N ILE A 73 72.79 12.90 -15.16
CA ILE A 73 71.75 13.47 -16.04
C ILE A 73 70.65 12.45 -16.28
N THR A 74 71.01 11.20 -16.57
CA THR A 74 70.06 10.11 -16.81
C THR A 74 69.23 9.80 -15.57
N LEU A 75 69.86 9.69 -14.40
CA LEU A 75 69.18 9.45 -13.13
C LEU A 75 68.24 10.59 -12.75
N LYS A 76 68.61 11.85 -13.04
CA LYS A 76 67.71 13.00 -12.86
C LYS A 76 66.48 12.92 -13.75
N ALA A 77 66.63 12.49 -15.01
CA ALA A 77 65.50 12.30 -15.92
C ALA A 77 64.56 11.20 -15.42
N GLN A 78 65.11 10.03 -15.05
CA GLN A 78 64.35 8.92 -14.49
C GLN A 78 63.62 9.29 -13.20
N LEU A 79 64.24 10.07 -12.31
CA LEU A 79 63.60 10.57 -11.10
C LEU A 79 62.41 11.49 -11.44
N GLY A 80 62.57 12.37 -12.43
CA GLY A 80 61.48 13.23 -12.92
C GLY A 80 60.29 12.43 -13.45
N GLU A 81 60.55 11.39 -14.25
CA GLU A 81 59.52 10.49 -14.79
C GLU A 81 58.81 9.71 -13.67
N ALA A 82 59.56 9.14 -12.73
CA ALA A 82 59.01 8.42 -11.58
C ALA A 82 58.10 9.31 -10.73
N GLN A 83 58.47 10.57 -10.55
CA GLN A 83 57.67 11.53 -9.78
C GLN A 83 56.39 11.94 -10.51
N GLN A 84 56.42 12.09 -11.84
CA GLN A 84 55.21 12.30 -12.64
C GLN A 84 54.25 11.10 -12.60
N LEU A 85 54.80 9.88 -12.68
CA LEU A 85 54.02 8.64 -12.54
C LEU A 85 53.36 8.54 -11.16
N ALA A 86 54.09 8.84 -10.09
CA ALA A 86 53.55 8.86 -8.73
C ALA A 86 52.42 9.88 -8.58
N ASN A 87 52.59 11.10 -9.11
CA ASN A 87 51.56 12.13 -9.07
C ASN A 87 50.29 11.72 -9.83
N THR A 88 50.46 11.12 -11.02
CA THR A 88 49.35 10.61 -11.83
C THR A 88 48.61 9.48 -11.13
N SER A 89 49.34 8.53 -10.55
CA SER A 89 48.78 7.42 -9.79
C SER A 89 48.00 7.90 -8.56
N ASN A 90 48.54 8.88 -7.82
CA ASN A 90 47.85 9.48 -6.68
C ASN A 90 46.56 10.18 -7.09
N ALA A 91 46.56 10.92 -8.21
CA ALA A 91 45.36 11.56 -8.75
C ALA A 91 44.29 10.53 -9.15
N GLN A 92 44.69 9.45 -9.82
CA GLN A 92 43.79 8.34 -10.16
C GLN A 92 43.23 7.64 -8.91
N GLY A 93 44.06 7.43 -7.88
CA GLY A 93 43.62 6.86 -6.60
C GLY A 93 42.59 7.74 -5.89
N ALA A 94 42.78 9.06 -5.89
CA ALA A 94 41.82 10.01 -5.33
C ALA A 94 40.49 10.00 -6.10
N GLN A 95 40.53 9.96 -7.44
CA GLN A 95 39.33 9.85 -8.27
C GLN A 95 38.59 8.52 -8.05
N ALA A 96 39.31 7.40 -7.98
CA ALA A 96 38.73 6.10 -7.69
C ALA A 96 38.02 6.10 -6.33
N LYS A 97 38.68 6.66 -5.30
CA LYS A 97 38.09 6.80 -3.96
C LYS A 97 36.79 7.61 -3.98
N SER A 98 36.80 8.80 -4.59
CA SER A 98 35.60 9.64 -4.71
C SER A 98 34.46 8.94 -5.47
N THR A 99 34.79 8.17 -6.51
CA THR A 99 33.82 7.38 -7.27
C THR A 99 33.21 6.28 -6.40
N THR A 100 34.04 5.56 -5.62
CA THR A 100 33.55 4.50 -4.72
C THR A 100 32.64 5.05 -3.62
N GLU A 101 32.97 6.21 -3.03
CA GLU A 101 32.13 6.87 -2.03
C GLU A 101 30.77 7.28 -2.61
N THR A 102 30.76 7.80 -3.84
CA THR A 102 29.53 8.16 -4.56
C THR A 102 28.66 6.94 -4.84
N LEU A 103 29.25 5.84 -5.32
CA LEU A 103 28.53 4.60 -5.58
C LEU A 103 27.98 3.98 -4.29
N GLN A 104 28.73 4.03 -3.20
CA GLN A 104 28.27 3.55 -1.89
C GLN A 104 27.07 4.35 -1.39
N SER A 105 27.12 5.68 -1.48
CA SER A 105 25.99 6.56 -1.13
C SER A 105 24.76 6.24 -1.97
N ASN A 106 24.92 6.10 -3.29
CA ASN A 106 23.83 5.75 -4.20
C ASN A 106 23.23 4.37 -3.88
N LEU A 107 24.07 3.38 -3.55
CA LEU A 107 23.61 2.05 -3.16
C LEU A 107 22.78 2.11 -1.88
N THR A 108 23.23 2.84 -0.86
CA THR A 108 22.48 3.04 0.39
C THR A 108 21.14 3.73 0.12
N ALA A 109 21.12 4.77 -0.71
CA ALA A 109 19.88 5.45 -1.08
C ALA A 109 18.90 4.50 -1.79
N LYS A 110 19.39 3.66 -2.71
CA LYS A 110 18.56 2.65 -3.40
C LYS A 110 18.06 1.56 -2.47
N MET A 111 18.87 1.12 -1.51
CA MET A 111 18.47 0.17 -0.47
C MET A 111 17.30 0.72 0.36
N ASN A 112 17.37 1.98 0.77
CA ASN A 112 16.30 2.65 1.53
C ASN A 112 15.01 2.79 0.71
N GLN A 113 15.13 3.14 -0.58
CA GLN A 113 13.97 3.18 -1.50
C GLN A 113 13.31 1.80 -1.63
N LEU A 114 14.10 0.73 -1.71
CA LEU A 114 13.57 -0.64 -1.80
C LEU A 114 12.82 -1.04 -0.52
N VAL A 115 13.35 -0.70 0.65
CA VAL A 115 12.68 -0.97 1.94
C VAL A 115 11.35 -0.22 2.03
N ALA A 116 11.32 1.08 1.64
CA ALA A 116 10.10 1.86 1.62
C ALA A 116 9.05 1.27 0.67
N ALA A 117 9.46 0.89 -0.55
CA ALA A 117 8.57 0.27 -1.52
C ALA A 117 7.99 -1.07 -1.03
N LYS A 118 8.78 -1.88 -0.30
CA LYS A 118 8.28 -3.12 0.32
C LYS A 118 7.19 -2.85 1.35
N ALA A 119 7.39 -1.85 2.22
CA ALA A 119 6.39 -1.48 3.23
C ALA A 119 5.09 -0.96 2.58
N GLU A 120 5.20 -0.23 1.48
CA GLU A 120 4.04 0.23 0.71
C GLU A 120 3.27 -0.94 0.09
N ILE A 121 3.97 -1.93 -0.48
CA ILE A 121 3.35 -3.16 -1.03
C ILE A 121 2.61 -3.95 0.06
N GLU A 122 3.20 -4.08 1.26
CA GLU A 122 2.53 -4.75 2.38
C GLU A 122 1.24 -4.03 2.79
N THR A 123 1.29 -2.69 2.83
CA THR A 123 0.11 -1.87 3.12
C THR A 123 -0.97 -2.03 2.07
N LEU A 124 -0.61 -1.98 0.78
CA LEU A 124 -1.54 -2.17 -0.33
C LEU A 124 -2.14 -3.57 -0.35
N THR A 125 -1.35 -4.58 0.01
CA THR A 125 -1.81 -5.97 0.13
C THR A 125 -2.86 -6.10 1.24
N SER A 126 -2.59 -5.53 2.41
CA SER A 126 -3.55 -5.49 3.53
C SER A 126 -4.85 -4.79 3.16
N ASN A 127 -4.75 -3.63 2.50
CA ASN A 127 -5.92 -2.89 2.01
C ASN A 127 -6.73 -3.68 0.98
N SER A 128 -6.06 -4.37 0.06
CA SER A 128 -6.71 -5.23 -0.94
C SER A 128 -7.49 -6.37 -0.27
N SER A 129 -6.90 -7.05 0.72
CA SER A 129 -7.60 -8.09 1.48
C SER A 129 -8.81 -7.54 2.24
N SER A 130 -8.69 -6.38 2.87
CA SER A 130 -9.81 -5.71 3.56
C SER A 130 -10.95 -5.37 2.60
N LEU A 131 -10.63 -4.82 1.42
CA LEU A 131 -11.62 -4.51 0.39
C LEU A 131 -12.30 -5.77 -0.14
N SER A 132 -11.54 -6.84 -0.36
CA SER A 132 -12.08 -8.14 -0.78
C SER A 132 -13.07 -8.69 0.24
N ASN A 133 -12.76 -8.63 1.53
CA ASN A 133 -13.67 -9.06 2.59
C ASN A 133 -14.96 -8.23 2.63
N ARG A 134 -14.84 -6.90 2.48
CA ARG A 134 -16.00 -6.00 2.40
C ARG A 134 -16.88 -6.29 1.19
N MET A 135 -16.28 -6.59 0.04
CA MET A 135 -17.02 -6.99 -1.16
C MET A 135 -17.78 -8.29 -0.93
N SER A 136 -17.15 -9.31 -0.33
CA SER A 136 -17.83 -10.57 0.01
C SER A 136 -19.01 -10.35 0.97
N ALA A 137 -18.84 -9.51 1.99
CA ALA A 137 -19.92 -9.16 2.91
C ALA A 137 -21.07 -8.44 2.22
N LEU A 138 -20.78 -7.49 1.32
CA LEU A 138 -21.79 -6.76 0.57
C LEU A 138 -22.55 -7.68 -0.41
N THR A 139 -21.85 -8.61 -1.07
CA THR A 139 -22.48 -9.62 -1.92
C THR A 139 -23.46 -10.47 -1.13
N ALA A 140 -23.06 -10.99 0.04
CA ALA A 140 -23.94 -11.77 0.91
C ALA A 140 -25.17 -10.95 1.38
N SER A 141 -24.96 -9.68 1.74
CA SER A 141 -26.05 -8.78 2.12
C SER A 141 -27.03 -8.54 0.97
N ASN A 142 -26.54 -8.38 -0.26
CA ASN A 142 -27.40 -8.22 -1.44
C ASN A 142 -28.21 -9.47 -1.74
N GLU A 143 -27.60 -10.66 -1.63
CA GLU A 143 -28.31 -11.93 -1.77
C GLU A 143 -29.44 -12.05 -0.74
N GLN A 144 -29.18 -11.66 0.51
CA GLN A 144 -30.20 -11.66 1.56
C GLN A 144 -31.34 -10.67 1.27
N LEU A 145 -31.03 -9.45 0.82
CA LEU A 145 -32.04 -8.47 0.43
C LEU A 145 -32.88 -8.96 -0.76
N GLN A 146 -32.26 -9.64 -1.72
CA GLN A 146 -32.96 -10.22 -2.86
C GLN A 146 -33.96 -11.29 -2.41
N LEU A 147 -33.57 -12.14 -1.44
CA LEU A 147 -34.46 -13.14 -0.85
C LEU A 147 -35.63 -12.49 -0.10
N GLN A 148 -35.37 -11.43 0.66
CA GLN A 148 -36.42 -10.68 1.36
C GLN A 148 -37.41 -10.03 0.40
N LEU A 149 -36.90 -9.43 -0.69
CA LEU A 149 -37.74 -8.82 -1.72
C LEU A 149 -38.64 -9.85 -2.41
N ASN A 150 -38.08 -11.02 -2.76
CA ASN A 150 -38.86 -12.12 -3.33
C ASN A 150 -39.94 -12.61 -2.38
N ARG A 151 -39.61 -12.78 -1.09
CA ARG A 151 -40.60 -13.16 -0.07
C ARG A 151 -41.72 -12.13 0.05
N CYS A 152 -41.38 -10.84 0.12
CA CYS A 152 -42.37 -9.77 0.18
C CYS A 152 -43.28 -9.76 -1.05
N ALA A 153 -42.73 -10.02 -2.24
CA ALA A 153 -43.51 -10.14 -3.47
C ALA A 153 -44.51 -11.30 -3.37
N THR A 154 -44.07 -12.48 -2.90
CA THR A 154 -44.97 -13.64 -2.74
C THR A 154 -46.07 -13.40 -1.71
N GLU A 155 -45.76 -12.74 -0.59
CA GLU A 155 -46.75 -12.40 0.45
C GLU A 155 -47.78 -11.38 -0.07
N ARG A 156 -47.32 -10.38 -0.85
CA ARG A 156 -48.22 -9.41 -1.50
C ARG A 156 -49.16 -10.09 -2.49
N ASP A 157 -48.67 -11.01 -3.30
CA ASP A 157 -49.48 -11.70 -4.30
C ASP A 157 -50.50 -12.65 -3.62
N ALA A 158 -50.11 -13.32 -2.53
CA ALA A 158 -51.04 -14.10 -1.71
C ALA A 158 -52.14 -13.22 -1.08
N ASN A 159 -51.77 -12.06 -0.53
CA ASN A 159 -52.72 -11.10 0.03
C ASN A 159 -53.66 -10.52 -1.05
N ALA A 160 -53.17 -10.31 -2.26
CA ALA A 160 -54.00 -9.88 -3.38
C ALA A 160 -55.06 -10.94 -3.73
N ALA A 161 -54.66 -12.21 -3.83
CA ALA A 161 -55.59 -13.30 -4.07
C ALA A 161 -56.65 -13.45 -2.96
N GLU A 162 -56.28 -13.21 -1.70
CA GLU A 162 -57.24 -13.24 -0.58
C GLU A 162 -58.24 -12.08 -0.65
N ARG A 163 -57.80 -10.87 -1.02
CA ARG A 163 -58.71 -9.75 -1.26
C ARG A 163 -59.72 -10.05 -2.36
N ASP A 164 -59.29 -10.70 -3.45
CA ASP A 164 -60.18 -11.08 -4.55
C ASP A 164 -61.24 -12.09 -4.10
N ARG A 165 -60.87 -13.04 -3.21
CA ARG A 165 -61.82 -13.98 -2.59
C ARG A 165 -62.84 -13.27 -1.72
N ILE A 166 -62.39 -12.37 -0.84
CA ILE A 166 -63.26 -11.61 0.06
C ILE A 166 -64.21 -10.73 -0.76
N ALA A 167 -63.72 -10.07 -1.82
CA ALA A 167 -64.55 -9.29 -2.73
C ALA A 167 -65.65 -10.15 -3.37
N SER A 168 -65.30 -11.34 -3.86
CA SER A 168 -66.26 -12.28 -4.45
C SER A 168 -67.31 -12.76 -3.43
N GLN A 169 -66.90 -13.01 -2.18
CA GLN A 169 -67.84 -13.36 -1.10
C GLN A 169 -68.77 -12.20 -0.76
N HIS A 170 -68.25 -10.98 -0.70
CA HIS A 170 -69.05 -9.78 -0.45
C HIS A 170 -70.10 -9.58 -1.54
N ASP A 171 -69.71 -9.73 -2.82
CA ASP A 171 -70.64 -9.64 -3.95
C ASP A 171 -71.75 -10.69 -3.86
N TYR A 172 -71.40 -11.92 -3.49
CA TYR A 172 -72.38 -12.99 -3.25
C TYR A 172 -73.37 -12.64 -2.13
N TYR A 173 -72.88 -12.23 -0.96
CA TYR A 173 -73.75 -11.90 0.18
C TYR A 173 -74.60 -10.65 -0.10
N SER A 174 -74.06 -9.66 -0.80
CA SER A 174 -74.78 -8.45 -1.22
C SER A 174 -75.95 -8.77 -2.15
N ALA A 175 -75.73 -9.67 -3.12
CA ALA A 175 -76.79 -10.15 -4.01
C ALA A 175 -77.88 -10.93 -3.25
N GLU A 176 -77.49 -11.80 -2.32
CA GLU A 176 -78.42 -12.58 -1.49
C GLU A 176 -79.24 -11.68 -0.54
N LEU A 177 -78.62 -10.65 0.06
CA LEU A 177 -79.31 -9.62 0.82
C LEU A 177 -80.33 -8.88 -0.04
N SER A 178 -79.92 -8.43 -1.23
CA SER A 178 -80.81 -7.73 -2.18
C SER A 178 -82.00 -8.60 -2.60
N ARG A 179 -81.78 -9.90 -2.79
CA ARG A 179 -82.84 -10.88 -3.05
C ARG A 179 -83.82 -10.97 -1.89
N ARG A 180 -83.33 -11.15 -0.66
CA ARG A 180 -84.17 -11.23 0.55
C ARG A 180 -84.96 -9.96 0.82
N VAL A 181 -84.36 -8.79 0.60
CA VAL A 181 -85.04 -7.49 0.69
C VAL A 181 -86.18 -7.42 -0.32
N SER A 182 -85.93 -7.84 -1.57
CA SER A 182 -86.97 -7.88 -2.61
C SER A 182 -88.11 -8.86 -2.29
N GLU A 183 -87.78 -10.02 -1.70
CA GLU A 183 -88.78 -11.00 -1.23
C GLU A 183 -89.66 -10.43 -0.10
N LEU A 184 -89.08 -9.66 0.82
CA LEU A 184 -89.82 -8.96 1.88
C LEU A 184 -90.71 -7.84 1.31
N ASP A 185 -90.20 -7.04 0.38
CA ASP A 185 -90.97 -5.96 -0.25
C ASP A 185 -92.14 -6.49 -1.09
N ASN A 186 -91.95 -7.64 -1.75
CA ASN A 186 -92.99 -8.34 -2.52
C ASN A 186 -93.94 -9.20 -1.67
N GLY A 187 -93.71 -9.29 -0.35
CA GLY A 187 -94.63 -9.97 0.56
C GLY A 187 -96.00 -9.30 0.56
N ASP A 188 -97.03 -10.01 0.08
CA ASP A 188 -98.41 -9.52 0.11
C ASP A 188 -98.98 -9.67 1.52
N VAL A 189 -99.22 -8.54 2.19
CA VAL A 189 -99.88 -8.50 3.50
C VAL A 189 -101.39 -8.55 3.25
N THR A 190 -101.98 -9.73 3.47
CA THR A 190 -103.43 -9.91 3.45
C THR A 190 -104.03 -9.52 4.80
N ILE A 191 -104.88 -8.51 4.79
CA ILE A 191 -105.66 -8.12 5.97
C ILE A 191 -106.95 -8.92 5.95
N ARG A 192 -107.14 -9.78 6.96
CA ARG A 192 -108.38 -10.56 7.10
C ARG A 192 -109.52 -9.73 7.67
N GLN A 193 -109.25 -8.94 8.71
CA GLN A 193 -110.25 -8.11 9.38
C GLN A 193 -109.57 -6.97 10.14
N ILE A 194 -110.17 -5.78 10.11
CA ILE A 194 -109.84 -4.62 10.95
C ILE A 194 -111.10 -4.26 11.73
N THR A 195 -111.10 -4.45 13.04
CA THR A 195 -112.24 -4.05 13.87
C THR A 195 -111.81 -2.98 14.86
N TRP A 196 -112.54 -1.87 14.90
CA TRP A 196 -112.31 -0.78 15.84
C TRP A 196 -113.64 -0.29 16.41
N GLY A 197 -113.78 -0.25 17.74
CA GLY A 197 -115.01 0.23 18.40
C GLY A 197 -116.28 -0.50 17.96
N GLY A 198 -116.18 -1.79 17.63
CA GLY A 198 -117.30 -2.61 17.13
C GLY A 198 -117.65 -2.41 15.65
N ARG A 199 -116.94 -1.53 14.91
CA ARG A 199 -117.09 -1.33 13.47
C ARG A 199 -116.01 -2.08 12.70
N ASP A 200 -116.39 -2.71 11.60
CA ASP A 200 -115.47 -3.28 10.62
C ASP A 200 -114.92 -2.16 9.70
N LEU A 201 -113.61 -2.00 9.69
CA LEU A 201 -112.87 -1.02 8.90
C LEU A 201 -112.04 -1.68 7.78
N THR A 202 -112.22 -2.99 7.53
CA THR A 202 -111.41 -3.76 6.57
C THR A 202 -111.47 -3.18 5.15
N ASN A 203 -112.61 -2.59 4.76
CA ASN A 203 -112.84 -2.02 3.43
C ASN A 203 -112.50 -0.54 3.30
N ASP A 204 -112.05 0.13 4.37
CA ASP A 204 -111.57 1.51 4.29
C ASP A 204 -110.15 1.49 3.69
N GLY A 205 -110.03 1.91 2.43
CA GLY A 205 -108.76 1.86 1.69
C GLY A 205 -107.63 2.67 2.34
N ASN A 206 -107.93 3.75 3.06
CA ASN A 206 -106.91 4.55 3.74
C ASN A 206 -106.42 3.83 5.01
N VAL A 207 -107.36 3.28 5.79
CA VAL A 207 -107.06 2.51 7.00
C VAL A 207 -106.34 1.20 6.66
N ALA A 208 -106.83 0.44 5.69
CA ALA A 208 -106.23 -0.80 5.24
C ALA A 208 -104.79 -0.57 4.73
N ASN A 209 -104.54 0.48 3.95
CA ASN A 209 -103.19 0.80 3.47
C ASN A 209 -102.23 1.20 4.59
N LYS A 210 -102.69 1.97 5.59
CA LYS A 210 -101.87 2.30 6.78
C LYS A 210 -101.50 1.06 7.58
N VAL A 211 -102.45 0.14 7.80
CA VAL A 211 -102.21 -1.13 8.49
C VAL A 211 -101.22 -1.98 7.68
N LYS A 212 -101.41 -2.14 6.36
CA LYS A 212 -100.48 -2.89 5.50
C LYS A 212 -99.06 -2.33 5.54
N ASN A 213 -98.89 -1.02 5.41
CA ASN A 213 -97.57 -0.38 5.41
C ASN A 213 -96.86 -0.52 6.76
N ARG A 214 -97.60 -0.43 7.87
CA ARG A 214 -97.01 -0.58 9.21
C ARG A 214 -96.56 -2.02 9.48
N VAL A 215 -97.38 -2.99 9.08
CA VAL A 215 -97.06 -4.42 9.16
C VAL A 215 -95.85 -4.76 8.26
N ARG A 216 -95.80 -4.25 7.03
CA ARG A 216 -94.67 -4.45 6.10
C ARG A 216 -93.37 -3.85 6.64
N ASN A 217 -93.42 -2.69 7.29
CA ASN A 217 -92.24 -2.00 7.81
C ASN A 217 -91.72 -2.58 9.14
N GLY A 218 -92.27 -3.70 9.64
CA GLY A 218 -91.77 -4.39 10.84
C GLY A 218 -92.03 -3.65 12.16
N TRP A 219 -92.80 -2.56 12.15
CA TRP A 219 -93.29 -1.91 13.37
C TRP A 219 -94.44 -2.78 13.87
N GLY A 220 -94.23 -3.57 14.92
CA GLY A 220 -95.17 -4.61 15.38
C GLY A 220 -96.62 -4.16 15.64
N LEU A 221 -97.41 -5.07 16.23
CA LEU A 221 -98.86 -4.93 16.43
C LEU A 221 -99.37 -3.93 17.50
N PRO A 222 -98.58 -3.22 18.34
CA PRO A 222 -99.22 -2.26 19.24
C PRO A 222 -99.79 -1.07 18.46
N PHE A 223 -101.11 -1.02 18.38
CA PHE A 223 -101.87 0.17 17.99
C PHE A 223 -102.02 1.07 19.22
N SER A 224 -101.57 2.32 19.13
CA SER A 224 -102.05 3.36 20.05
C SER A 224 -103.41 3.85 19.56
N ASN A 225 -104.20 4.41 20.48
CA ASN A 225 -105.55 4.93 20.21
C ASN A 225 -105.58 5.97 19.07
N ASP A 226 -104.43 6.58 18.78
CA ASP A 226 -104.22 7.63 17.78
C ASP A 226 -104.13 7.09 16.33
N PHE A 227 -104.00 5.77 16.16
CA PHE A 227 -103.68 5.15 14.87
C PHE A 227 -104.74 5.36 13.78
N PHE A 228 -106.03 5.40 14.15
CA PHE A 228 -107.14 5.61 13.21
C PHE A 228 -107.61 7.07 13.10
N GLY A 229 -106.91 8.02 13.75
CA GLY A 229 -107.26 9.45 13.68
C GLY A 229 -108.59 9.82 14.34
N CYS A 230 -109.09 8.97 15.24
CA CYS A 230 -110.33 9.16 15.98
C CYS A 230 -110.05 9.27 17.47
N ASP A 231 -109.60 10.44 17.93
CA ASP A 231 -109.78 10.85 19.32
C ASP A 231 -110.77 12.04 19.35
N PRO A 232 -111.93 11.94 20.02
CA PRO A 232 -112.82 13.08 20.24
C PRO A 232 -112.25 14.13 21.22
N LEU A 233 -111.02 13.96 21.74
CA LEU A 233 -110.31 14.95 22.54
C LEU A 233 -108.85 15.12 22.06
N GLN A 234 -108.54 16.26 21.43
CA GLN A 234 -107.16 16.68 21.22
C GLN A 234 -106.45 16.87 22.57
N GLY A 235 -105.23 16.34 22.71
CA GLY A 235 -104.26 16.81 23.73
C GLY A 235 -103.88 15.83 24.85
N SER A 236 -104.35 14.58 24.84
CA SER A 236 -104.00 13.63 25.90
C SER A 236 -102.74 12.80 25.55
N ARG A 237 -101.53 13.32 25.81
CA ARG A 237 -100.32 12.48 25.81
C ARG A 237 -100.45 11.41 26.89
N LYS A 238 -100.71 10.15 26.51
CA LYS A 238 -100.58 9.02 27.42
C LYS A 238 -99.18 8.43 27.26
N PHE A 239 -98.29 8.82 28.17
CA PHE A 239 -97.00 8.17 28.31
C PHE A 239 -97.21 6.74 28.79
N PRO A 240 -96.51 5.74 28.23
CA PRO A 240 -96.39 4.47 28.93
C PRO A 240 -95.75 4.75 30.29
N LYS A 241 -96.38 4.24 31.36
CA LYS A 241 -95.71 4.14 32.67
C LYS A 241 -94.42 3.36 32.44
N VAL A 242 -93.30 4.05 32.60
CA VAL A 242 -91.98 3.47 32.77
C VAL A 242 -92.11 2.50 33.94
N ALA A 243 -91.92 1.21 33.68
CA ALA A 243 -91.53 0.31 34.74
C ALA A 243 -90.09 0.69 35.07
N ASP A 244 -89.87 1.14 36.30
CA ASP A 244 -88.54 1.32 36.88
C ASP A 244 -87.70 0.08 36.59
N LEU A 245 -86.71 0.23 35.71
CA LEU A 245 -85.53 -0.61 35.66
C LEU A 245 -84.36 0.34 35.84
N GLY A 246 -83.90 0.40 37.09
CA GLY A 246 -82.52 0.61 37.51
C GLY A 246 -81.73 1.68 36.79
N ASP A 247 -81.54 2.79 37.50
CA ASP A 247 -80.20 3.36 37.59
C ASP A 247 -79.21 2.23 37.94
N ASP A 248 -78.23 2.00 37.07
CA ASP A 248 -76.91 1.47 37.42
C ASP A 248 -75.93 1.97 36.35
N ASP A 249 -75.28 3.07 36.72
CA ASP A 249 -73.86 3.37 36.51
C ASP A 249 -73.09 2.42 35.58
N THR A 250 -72.59 2.94 34.45
CA THR A 250 -71.15 3.19 34.22
C THR A 250 -70.94 3.62 32.75
N GLU A 251 -71.08 4.92 32.50
CA GLU A 251 -70.15 5.60 31.59
C GLU A 251 -68.82 5.70 32.35
N GLU A 252 -67.83 4.87 32.01
CA GLU A 252 -66.39 5.14 32.10
C GLU A 252 -65.64 3.83 31.81
N ASP A 253 -65.28 3.60 30.54
CA ASP A 253 -64.15 2.71 30.17
C ASP A 253 -63.71 2.96 28.72
N PHE A 254 -63.82 4.21 28.27
CA PHE A 254 -63.04 4.71 27.14
C PHE A 254 -61.86 5.50 27.69
N ILE A 255 -60.66 5.07 27.29
CA ILE A 255 -59.37 5.79 27.34
C ILE A 255 -58.53 5.53 28.60
N ARG A 256 -57.76 4.43 28.59
CA ARG A 256 -56.45 4.31 29.26
C ARG A 256 -55.68 3.05 28.80
N LEU A 257 -55.30 2.99 27.53
CA LEU A 257 -54.29 2.03 27.02
C LEU A 257 -53.50 2.62 25.83
N ALA A 258 -52.99 3.84 26.01
CA ALA A 258 -52.02 4.45 25.10
C ALA A 258 -51.22 5.48 25.88
N GLU A 259 -50.24 5.03 26.68
CA GLU A 259 -49.08 5.78 27.17
C GLU A 259 -48.33 4.93 28.22
N GLU A 260 -47.70 3.82 27.79
CA GLU A 260 -46.66 3.14 28.58
C GLU A 260 -45.85 2.18 27.71
N GLU A 261 -45.08 2.69 26.74
CA GLU A 261 -43.92 1.96 26.19
C GLU A 261 -42.94 2.92 25.48
N GLU A 262 -42.49 3.96 26.18
CA GLU A 262 -41.34 4.77 25.75
C GLU A 262 -40.42 5.00 26.94
N ALA A 263 -39.83 3.92 27.46
CA ALA A 263 -38.67 3.96 28.36
C ALA A 263 -38.05 2.57 28.55
N GLU A 264 -37.46 1.97 27.50
CA GLU A 264 -36.43 0.93 27.65
C GLU A 264 -35.70 0.72 26.31
N ASP A 265 -34.75 1.62 26.02
CA ASP A 265 -33.45 1.34 25.37
C ASP A 265 -32.71 2.66 25.08
N MET A 266 -32.14 3.22 26.16
CA MET A 266 -30.91 4.00 26.12
C MET A 266 -29.80 3.21 26.82
#